data_AF-A0A813LZC7-F1
#
_entry.id   AF-A0A813LZC7-F1
#
_cell.length_a   1.000
_cell.length_b   1.000
_cell.length_c   1.000
_cell.angle_alpha   90.00
_cell.angle_beta   90.00
_cell.angle_gamma   90.00
#
_symmetry.space_group_name_H-M   'P 1'
#
loop_
_entity.id
_entity.type
_entity.pdbx_description
1 polymer ?
#
loop_
_entity_poly.entity_id
_entity_poly.type
_entity_poly.pdbx_seq_one_letter_code
_entity_poly.pdbx_strand_id
1 'polypeptide(L)'
;VQEAELDTGAALGSLSARLADLNELATRGDVPGALAVFDEILPSKDQLGIPDTMLYNTVLKAMSNSGDAVAATEWHERMRREGIRLNSKHFGKLIEAAAQAADVERAQYWFDESQ
;
A
#
# COMPACT_ATOMS: atom_id res chain seq x y z
N VAL A 1 -35.82 1.87 15.74
CA VAL A 1 -34.61 2.60 15.30
C VAL A 1 -33.36 2.18 16.08
N GLN A 2 -33.19 0.88 16.39
CA GLN A 2 -32.13 0.41 17.29
C GLN A 2 -31.33 -0.78 16.72
N GLU A 3 -31.43 -1.04 15.42
CA GLU A 3 -30.77 -2.18 14.75
C GLU A 3 -29.50 -1.80 13.98
N ALA A 4 -29.16 -0.50 13.87
CA ALA A 4 -28.01 -0.04 13.09
C ALA A 4 -26.68 -0.01 13.87
N GLU A 5 -26.69 0.02 15.21
CA GLU A 5 -25.45 0.18 16.01
C GLU A 5 -24.70 -1.13 16.27
N LEU A 6 -25.37 -2.29 16.21
CA LEU A 6 -24.74 -3.60 16.44
C LEU A 6 -23.90 -4.10 15.24
N ASP A 7 -24.25 -3.68 14.03
CA ASP A 7 -23.58 -4.11 12.79
C ASP A 7 -22.28 -3.32 12.52
N THR A 8 -22.28 -2.02 12.84
CA THR A 8 -21.11 -1.14 12.61
C THR A 8 -19.90 -1.56 13.46
N GLY A 9 -20.09 -1.96 14.72
CA GLY A 9 -18.99 -2.39 15.59
C GLY A 9 -18.29 -3.68 15.11
N ALA A 10 -19.06 -4.65 14.62
CA ALA A 10 -18.52 -5.89 14.07
C ALA A 10 -17.81 -5.66 12.73
N ALA A 11 -18.37 -4.82 11.85
CA ALA A 11 -17.77 -4.43 10.58
C ALA A 11 -16.44 -3.68 10.77
N LEU A 12 -16.38 -2.72 11.70
CA LEU A 12 -15.14 -1.99 12.03
C LEU A 12 -14.08 -2.94 12.61
N GLY A 13 -14.47 -3.89 13.47
CA GLY A 13 -13.58 -4.93 13.99
C GLY A 13 -12.98 -5.78 12.86
N SER A 14 -13.82 -6.24 11.93
CA SER A 14 -13.39 -7.03 10.76
C SER A 14 -12.46 -6.24 9.83
N LEU A 15 -12.71 -4.94 9.62
CA LEU A 15 -11.87 -4.10 8.77
C LEU A 15 -10.52 -3.76 9.44
N SER A 16 -10.51 -3.56 10.76
CA SER A 16 -9.26 -3.38 11.51
C SER A 16 -8.36 -4.62 11.49
N ALA A 17 -8.95 -5.82 11.50
CA ALA A 17 -8.22 -7.07 11.32
C ALA A 17 -7.58 -7.15 9.93
N ARG A 18 -8.32 -6.80 8.87
CA ARG A 18 -7.79 -6.75 7.49
C ARG A 18 -6.61 -5.77 7.36
N LEU A 19 -6.62 -4.64 8.05
CA LEU A 19 -5.47 -3.73 8.05
C LEU A 19 -4.22 -4.37 8.67
N ALA A 20 -4.40 -5.14 9.74
CA ALA A 20 -3.30 -5.88 10.34
C ALA A 20 -2.76 -6.94 9.36
N ASP A 21 -3.65 -7.69 8.71
CA ASP A 21 -3.30 -8.67 7.68
C ASP A 21 -2.53 -8.02 6.52
N LEU A 22 -3.00 -6.87 6.02
CA LEU A 22 -2.32 -6.12 4.96
C LEU A 22 -0.90 -5.73 5.37
N ASN A 23 -0.72 -5.20 6.58
CA ASN A 23 0.62 -4.83 7.04
C ASN A 23 1.53 -6.05 7.27
N GLU A 24 0.97 -7.17 7.71
CA GLU A 24 1.70 -8.42 7.87
C GLU A 24 2.17 -8.97 6.52
N LEU A 25 1.27 -9.05 5.53
CA LEU A 25 1.58 -9.44 4.15
C LEU A 25 2.64 -8.52 3.54
N ALA A 26 2.49 -7.20 3.73
CA ALA A 26 3.48 -6.22 3.30
C ALA A 26 4.85 -6.42 3.96
N THR A 27 4.89 -6.82 5.23
CA THR A 27 6.15 -7.09 5.93
C THR A 27 6.84 -8.34 5.38
N ARG A 28 6.08 -9.34 4.94
CA ARG A 28 6.61 -10.56 4.29
C ARG A 28 7.01 -10.36 2.83
N GLY A 29 6.57 -9.27 2.20
CA GLY A 29 6.72 -9.06 0.76
C GLY A 29 5.73 -9.86 -0.08
N ASP A 30 4.61 -10.29 0.49
CA ASP A 30 3.55 -10.99 -0.25
C ASP A 30 2.72 -9.96 -1.03
N VAL A 31 3.16 -9.65 -2.26
CA VAL A 31 2.49 -8.67 -3.13
C VAL A 31 1.09 -9.12 -3.54
N PRO A 32 0.85 -10.36 -4.02
CA PRO A 32 -0.50 -10.80 -4.38
C PRO A 32 -1.47 -10.75 -3.21
N GLY A 33 -1.05 -11.22 -2.03
CA GLY A 33 -1.88 -11.18 -0.82
C GLY A 33 -2.18 -9.75 -0.39
N ALA A 34 -1.17 -8.87 -0.38
CA ALA A 34 -1.36 -7.47 -0.02
C ALA A 34 -2.35 -6.75 -0.97
N LEU A 35 -2.30 -7.03 -2.28
CA LEU A 35 -3.24 -6.47 -3.25
C LEU A 35 -4.67 -6.98 -3.04
N ALA A 36 -4.84 -8.27 -2.76
CA ALA A 36 -6.16 -8.84 -2.48
C ALA A 36 -6.83 -8.18 -1.26
N VAL A 37 -6.09 -8.07 -0.15
CA VAL A 37 -6.60 -7.43 1.07
C VAL A 37 -6.80 -5.92 0.87
N PHE A 38 -5.95 -5.26 0.08
CA PHE A 38 -6.14 -3.86 -0.30
C PHE A 38 -7.47 -3.64 -1.01
N ASP A 39 -7.82 -4.47 -2.00
CA ASP A 39 -9.06 -4.35 -2.76
C ASP A 39 -10.30 -4.62 -1.88
N GLU A 40 -10.17 -5.42 -0.83
CA GLU A 40 -11.22 -5.60 0.19
C GLU A 40 -11.39 -4.37 1.11
N ILE A 41 -10.30 -3.70 1.47
CA ILE A 41 -10.32 -2.55 2.38
C ILE A 41 -10.79 -1.29 1.65
N LEU A 42 -10.38 -1.10 0.40
CA LEU A 42 -10.54 0.15 -0.36
C LEU A 42 -11.99 0.69 -0.34
N PRO A 43 -13.06 -0.12 -0.52
CA PRO A 43 -14.44 0.38 -0.49
C PRO A 43 -14.91 0.88 0.88
N SER A 44 -14.29 0.39 1.96
CA SER A 44 -14.72 0.64 3.35
C SER A 44 -13.75 1.52 4.13
N LYS A 45 -12.65 1.98 3.52
CA LYS A 45 -11.58 2.74 4.16
C LYS A 45 -12.07 3.99 4.93
N ASP A 46 -13.09 4.67 4.39
CA ASP A 46 -13.61 5.92 4.93
C ASP A 46 -14.33 5.70 6.27
N GLN A 47 -14.86 4.49 6.51
CA GLN A 47 -15.53 4.14 7.77
C GLN A 47 -14.55 4.10 8.96
N LEU A 48 -13.26 3.87 8.71
CA LEU A 48 -12.20 3.91 9.72
C LEU A 48 -11.35 5.18 9.66
N GLY A 49 -11.67 6.12 8.76
CA GLY A 49 -10.85 7.31 8.55
C GLY A 49 -9.44 7.00 8.07
N ILE A 50 -9.26 5.90 7.30
CA ILE A 50 -7.96 5.48 6.79
C ILE A 50 -7.58 6.36 5.60
N PRO A 51 -6.41 7.04 5.63
CA PRO A 51 -5.95 7.81 4.48
C PRO A 51 -5.50 6.90 3.34
N ASP A 52 -5.87 7.23 2.11
CA ASP A 52 -5.44 6.51 0.89
C ASP A 52 -3.92 6.41 0.84
N THR A 53 -3.22 7.50 1.11
CA THR A 53 -1.75 7.52 1.15
C THR A 53 -1.18 6.45 2.09
N MET A 54 -1.83 6.13 3.22
CA MET A 54 -1.35 5.08 4.12
C MET A 54 -1.59 3.68 3.51
N LEU A 55 -2.78 3.44 2.97
CA LEU A 55 -3.15 2.15 2.40
C LEU A 55 -2.27 1.79 1.20
N TYR A 56 -2.07 2.74 0.28
CA TYR A 56 -1.26 2.52 -0.92
C TYR A 56 0.23 2.37 -0.60
N ASN A 57 0.76 3.13 0.37
CA ASN A 57 2.15 2.96 0.82
C ASN A 57 2.38 1.60 1.48
N THR A 58 1.34 1.00 2.07
CA THR A 58 1.44 -0.34 2.67
C THR A 58 1.57 -1.41 1.60
N VAL A 59 0.84 -1.31 0.49
CA VAL A 59 1.04 -2.19 -0.68
C VAL A 59 2.43 -1.97 -1.29
N LEU A 60 2.87 -0.72 -1.42
CA LEU A 60 4.21 -0.42 -1.93
C LEU A 60 5.33 -1.01 -1.04
N LYS A 61 5.12 -1.06 0.28
CA LYS A 61 6.01 -1.76 1.21
C LYS A 61 6.11 -3.25 0.88
N ALA A 62 5.02 -3.91 0.50
CA ALA A 62 5.04 -5.31 0.05
C ALA A 62 5.95 -5.47 -1.17
N MET A 63 5.77 -4.62 -2.18
CA MET A 63 6.56 -4.64 -3.42
C MET A 63 8.04 -4.40 -3.14
N SER A 64 8.35 -3.40 -2.30
CA SER A 64 9.70 -3.11 -1.84
C SER A 64 10.37 -4.31 -1.15
N ASN A 65 9.67 -4.95 -0.21
CA ASN A 65 10.22 -6.09 0.53
C ASN A 65 10.37 -7.35 -0.32
N SER A 66 9.57 -7.48 -1.39
CA SER A 66 9.69 -8.56 -2.37
C SER A 66 10.82 -8.35 -3.39
N GLY A 67 11.30 -7.11 -3.53
CA GLY A 67 12.21 -6.70 -4.61
C GLY A 67 11.54 -6.63 -5.99
N ASP A 68 10.20 -6.63 -6.07
CA ASP A 68 9.49 -6.45 -7.33
C ASP A 68 9.44 -4.97 -7.73
N ALA A 69 10.55 -4.51 -8.30
CA ALA A 69 10.71 -3.14 -8.75
C ALA A 69 9.80 -2.77 -9.95
N VAL A 70 9.30 -3.76 -10.70
CA VAL A 70 8.38 -3.53 -11.83
C VAL A 70 7.00 -3.23 -11.26
N ALA A 71 6.48 -4.09 -10.39
CA ALA A 71 5.20 -3.87 -9.72
C ALA A 71 5.20 -2.55 -8.94
N ALA A 72 6.30 -2.22 -8.27
CA ALA A 72 6.44 -0.94 -7.55
C ALA A 72 6.30 0.28 -8.48
N THR A 73 6.86 0.21 -9.70
CA THR A 73 6.75 1.27 -10.72
C THR A 73 5.32 1.41 -11.25
N GLU A 74 4.66 0.29 -11.56
CA GLU A 74 3.26 0.28 -11.98
C GLU A 74 2.33 0.83 -10.88
N TRP A 75 2.65 0.53 -9.63
CA TRP A 75 1.92 1.05 -8.47
C TRP A 75 2.09 2.57 -8.30
N HIS A 76 3.31 3.11 -8.50
CA HIS A 76 3.55 4.54 -8.57
C HIS A 76 2.64 5.21 -9.62
N GLU A 77 2.60 4.65 -10.83
CA GLU A 77 1.77 5.17 -11.93
C GLU A 77 0.28 5.13 -11.60
N ARG A 78 -0.19 4.08 -10.91
CA ARG A 78 -1.55 4.00 -10.39
C ARG A 78 -1.83 5.11 -9.37
N MET A 79 -0.96 5.28 -8.37
CA MET A 79 -1.10 6.33 -7.36
C MET A 79 -1.17 7.73 -8.00
N ARG A 80 -0.34 8.00 -9.02
CA ARG A 80 -0.37 9.27 -9.76
C ARG A 80 -1.69 9.47 -10.51
N ARG A 81 -2.18 8.43 -11.21
CA ARG A 81 -3.45 8.48 -11.96
C ARG A 81 -4.67 8.71 -11.06
N GLU A 82 -4.63 8.13 -9.86
CA GLU A 82 -5.71 8.26 -8.87
C GLU A 82 -5.57 9.52 -8.00
N GLY A 83 -4.56 10.35 -8.24
CA GLY A 83 -4.35 11.60 -7.51
C GLY A 83 -3.90 11.41 -6.06
N ILE A 84 -3.38 10.23 -5.71
CA ILE A 84 -2.90 9.93 -4.37
C ILE A 84 -1.64 10.75 -4.10
N ARG A 85 -1.64 11.48 -2.97
CA ARG A 85 -0.50 12.30 -2.57
C ARG A 85 0.73 11.42 -2.32
N LEU A 86 1.76 11.60 -3.15
CA LEU A 86 3.07 10.98 -2.97
C LEU A 86 3.88 11.73 -1.89
N ASN A 87 4.79 11.05 -1.22
CA ASN A 87 5.66 11.63 -0.20
C ASN A 87 7.06 11.01 -0.24
N SER A 88 8.02 11.51 0.55
CA SER A 88 9.39 11.00 0.55
C SER A 88 9.49 9.50 0.90
N LYS A 89 8.57 8.97 1.73
CA LYS A 89 8.53 7.53 2.05
C LYS A 89 8.15 6.69 0.82
N HIS A 90 7.27 7.19 -0.04
CA HIS A 90 6.89 6.55 -1.30
C HIS A 90 8.12 6.34 -2.19
N PHE A 91 8.88 7.40 -2.45
CA PHE A 91 10.09 7.30 -3.28
C PHE A 91 11.17 6.43 -2.64
N GLY A 92 11.36 6.51 -1.31
CA GLY A 92 12.27 5.62 -0.59
C GLY A 92 11.95 4.13 -0.83
N LYS A 93 10.66 3.76 -0.90
CA LYS A 93 10.24 2.38 -1.18
C LYS A 93 10.45 1.96 -2.63
N LEU A 94 10.31 2.89 -3.58
CA LEU A 94 10.65 2.63 -4.98
C LEU A 94 12.15 2.36 -5.17
N ILE A 95 12.99 3.14 -4.49
CA ILE A 95 14.45 2.97 -4.49
C ILE A 95 14.82 1.63 -3.82
N GLU A 96 14.21 1.31 -2.68
CA GLU A 96 14.46 0.05 -1.96
C GLU A 96 14.04 -1.17 -2.79
N ALA A 97 12.89 -1.12 -3.47
CA ALA A 97 12.46 -2.17 -4.39
C ALA A 97 13.49 -2.41 -5.51
N ALA A 98 13.96 -1.34 -6.14
CA ALA A 98 14.96 -1.40 -7.20
C ALA A 98 16.32 -1.91 -6.71
N ALA A 99 16.77 -1.46 -5.53
CA ALA A 99 17.99 -1.93 -4.91
C ALA A 99 17.94 -3.43 -4.59
N GLN A 100 16.80 -3.92 -4.06
CA GLN A 100 16.59 -5.33 -3.77
C GLN A 100 16.54 -6.18 -5.05
N ALA A 101 16.11 -5.60 -6.17
CA ALA A 101 16.16 -6.21 -7.51
C ALA A 101 17.54 -6.16 -8.18
N ALA A 102 18.54 -5.51 -7.56
CA ALA A 102 19.82 -5.14 -8.17
C ALA A 102 19.69 -4.28 -9.45
N ASP A 103 18.59 -3.53 -9.58
CA ASP A 103 18.34 -2.59 -10.68
C ASP A 103 18.83 -1.19 -10.30
N VAL A 104 20.13 -0.96 -10.49
CA VAL A 104 20.81 0.29 -10.12
C VAL A 104 20.27 1.48 -10.92
N GLU A 105 19.94 1.27 -12.20
CA GLU A 105 19.43 2.32 -13.08
C GLU A 105 18.08 2.84 -12.57
N ARG A 106 17.17 1.93 -12.21
CA ARG A 106 15.86 2.30 -11.65
C ARG A 106 15.98 2.91 -10.25
N ALA A 107 16.90 2.43 -9.43
CA ALA A 107 17.17 3.03 -8.12
C ALA A 107 17.64 4.49 -8.26
N GLN A 108 18.56 4.76 -9.19
CA GLN A 108 19.03 6.11 -9.48
C GLN A 108 17.91 7.00 -10.03
N TYR A 109 17.11 6.49 -10.97
CA TYR A 109 15.96 7.21 -11.52
C TYR A 109 15.01 7.71 -10.43
N TRP A 110 14.63 6.83 -9.49
CA TRP A 110 13.74 7.21 -8.39
C TRP A 110 14.39 8.12 -7.36
N PHE A 111 15.70 8.03 -7.18
CA PHE A 111 16.45 8.96 -6.35
C PHE A 111 16.41 10.37 -6.94
N ASP A 112 16.68 10.50 -8.23
CA ASP A 112 16.68 11.80 -8.93
C ASP A 112 15.29 12.43 -8.96
N GLU A 113 14.24 11.65 -9.21
CA GLU A 113 12.84 12.13 -9.21
C GLU A 113 12.35 12.56 -7.81
N SER A 114 13.05 12.16 -6.74
CA SER A 114 12.66 12.47 -5.36
C SER A 114 13.23 13.79 -4.81
N GLN A 115 14.08 14.49 -5.57
CA GLN A 115 14.77 15.73 -5.17
C GLN A 115 13.99 17.01 -5.48
#